data_AF-A0A372R9V7-F1
#
_entry.id   AF-A0A372R9V7-F1
#
_cell.length_a   1.000
_cell.length_b   1.000
_cell.length_c   1.000
_cell.angle_alpha   90.00
_cell.angle_beta   90.00
_cell.angle_gamma   90.00
#
_symmetry.space_group_name_H-M   'P 1'
#
loop_
_entity.id
_entity.type
_entity.pdbx_description
1 polymer ?
#
loop_
_entity_poly.entity_id
_entity_poly.type
_entity_poly.pdbx_seq_one_letter_code
_entity_poly.pdbx_strand_id
1 'polypeptide(L)'
;MDLTTYYSLIHFLTTHSMPTHLDTQQRASIKQKARYFIILNDQLYKKNKNNPNRPIRVAKENEIEDILYHMHSDPLAGHFSIDEMGKNRCNEPLHPIKVGQPFDRLGMDIVRPLPKTKNGNMYIVIATEHYMPPRIPKRAIN
;
A
#
# COMPACT_ATOMS: atom_id res chain seq x y z
N MET A 1 -8.24 7.15 -2.18
CA MET A 1 -9.29 7.37 -3.21
C MET A 1 -10.05 8.62 -2.82
N ASP A 2 -10.36 9.50 -3.78
CA ASP A 2 -11.12 10.72 -3.52
C ASP A 2 -12.43 10.42 -2.78
N LEU A 3 -12.72 11.23 -1.77
CA LEU A 3 -13.85 11.07 -0.86
C LEU A 3 -15.19 11.08 -1.61
N THR A 4 -15.36 11.98 -2.58
CA THR A 4 -16.64 12.11 -3.29
C THR A 4 -16.96 10.83 -4.08
N THR A 5 -15.95 10.30 -4.78
CA THR A 5 -16.08 9.06 -5.55
C THR A 5 -16.25 7.85 -4.62
N TYR A 6 -15.56 7.83 -3.47
CA TYR A 6 -15.65 6.77 -2.47
C TYR A 6 -17.06 6.64 -1.91
N TYR A 7 -17.64 7.75 -1.41
CA TYR A 7 -19.00 7.74 -0.84
C TYR A 7 -20.06 7.48 -1.91
N SER A 8 -19.89 7.99 -3.13
CA SER A 8 -20.81 7.71 -4.23
C SER A 8 -20.87 6.22 -4.58
N LEU A 9 -19.72 5.53 -4.54
CA LEU A 9 -19.66 4.07 -4.75
C LEU A 9 -20.31 3.30 -3.61
N ILE A 10 -20.07 3.71 -2.35
CA ILE A 10 -20.71 3.08 -1.20
C ILE A 10 -22.23 3.25 -1.30
N HIS A 11 -22.71 4.47 -1.52
CA HIS A 11 -24.14 4.74 -1.67
C HIS A 11 -24.76 3.88 -2.77
N PHE A 12 -24.14 3.83 -3.96
CA PHE A 12 -24.65 3.03 -5.07
C PHE A 12 -24.65 1.52 -4.80
N LEU A 13 -23.63 1.00 -4.12
CA LEU A 13 -23.53 -0.42 -3.79
C LEU A 13 -24.47 -0.82 -2.65
N THR A 14 -24.81 0.09 -1.73
CA THR A 14 -25.72 -0.16 -0.61
C THR A 14 -27.19 0.05 -0.98
N THR A 15 -27.54 1.17 -1.60
CA THR A 15 -28.94 1.54 -1.88
C THR A 15 -29.40 1.16 -3.28
N HIS A 16 -28.48 0.71 -4.14
CA HIS A 16 -28.72 0.47 -5.58
C HIS A 16 -29.32 1.66 -6.33
N SER A 17 -29.28 2.86 -5.75
CA SER A 17 -29.80 4.09 -6.34
C SER A 17 -28.68 5.07 -6.65
N MET A 18 -28.79 5.74 -7.79
CA MET A 18 -27.81 6.73 -8.23
C MET A 18 -28.19 8.12 -7.69
N PRO A 19 -27.23 8.89 -7.14
CA PRO A 19 -27.51 10.25 -6.71
C PRO A 19 -28.03 11.11 -7.87
N THR A 20 -29.19 11.73 -7.68
CA THR A 20 -29.87 12.56 -8.70
C THR A 20 -29.12 13.87 -8.99
N HIS A 21 -28.18 14.26 -8.12
CA HIS A 21 -27.37 15.46 -8.30
C HIS A 21 -26.19 15.26 -9.28
N LEU A 22 -25.86 14.02 -9.65
CA LEU A 22 -24.72 13.74 -10.53
C LEU A 22 -25.11 13.82 -12.00
N ASP A 23 -24.17 14.27 -12.84
CA ASP A 23 -24.34 14.27 -14.29
C ASP A 23 -24.42 12.84 -14.86
N THR A 24 -25.07 12.69 -16.02
CA THR A 24 -25.27 11.41 -16.71
C THR A 24 -23.95 10.69 -16.98
N GLN A 25 -22.90 11.43 -17.38
CA GLN A 25 -21.58 10.84 -17.63
C GLN A 25 -20.92 10.33 -16.34
N GLN A 26 -21.02 11.12 -15.25
CA GLN A 26 -20.49 10.74 -13.95
C GLN A 26 -21.20 9.49 -13.41
N ARG A 27 -22.53 9.42 -13.58
CA ARG A 27 -23.32 8.25 -13.19
C ARG A 27 -22.89 6.99 -13.93
N ALA A 28 -22.71 7.08 -15.24
CA ALA A 28 -22.25 5.97 -16.06
C ALA A 28 -20.85 5.49 -15.63
N SER A 29 -19.94 6.43 -15.35
CA SER A 29 -18.59 6.14 -14.84
C SER A 29 -18.62 5.40 -13.51
N ILE A 30 -19.44 5.86 -12.56
CA ILE A 30 -19.60 5.22 -11.23
C ILE A 30 -20.17 3.81 -11.40
N LYS A 31 -21.22 3.64 -12.22
CA LYS A 31 -21.83 2.33 -12.50
C LYS A 31 -20.82 1.35 -13.09
N GLN A 32 -19.99 1.81 -14.02
CA GLN A 32 -18.93 0.99 -14.61
C GLN A 32 -17.86 0.62 -13.56
N LYS A 33 -17.42 1.58 -12.74
CA LYS A 33 -16.42 1.36 -11.69
C LYS A 33 -16.92 0.39 -10.62
N ALA A 34 -18.18 0.52 -10.19
CA ALA A 34 -18.79 -0.28 -9.13
C ALA A 34 -18.69 -1.80 -9.36
N ARG A 35 -18.62 -2.25 -10.62
CA ARG A 35 -18.43 -3.67 -10.97
C ARG A 35 -17.22 -4.31 -10.30
N TYR A 36 -16.18 -3.53 -10.07
CA TYR A 36 -14.90 -3.98 -9.50
C TYR A 36 -14.82 -3.89 -7.97
N PHE A 37 -15.85 -3.37 -7.31
CA PHE A 37 -15.83 -3.16 -5.87
C PHE A 37 -16.91 -3.98 -5.16
N ILE A 38 -16.71 -4.17 -3.86
CA ILE A 38 -17.66 -4.77 -2.91
C ILE A 38 -17.63 -3.97 -1.62
N ILE A 39 -18.70 -4.01 -0.86
CA ILE A 39 -18.75 -3.47 0.50
C ILE A 39 -18.63 -4.64 1.48
N LEU A 40 -17.75 -4.48 2.47
CA LEU A 40 -17.63 -5.38 3.61
C LEU A 40 -17.47 -4.52 4.86
N ASN A 41 -18.29 -4.75 5.89
CA ASN A 41 -18.25 -4.00 7.16
C ASN A 41 -18.25 -2.47 6.96
N ASP A 42 -19.15 -1.97 6.10
CA ASP A 42 -19.27 -0.55 5.73
C ASP A 42 -18.03 0.09 5.09
N GLN A 43 -17.06 -0.73 4.66
CA GLN A 43 -15.85 -0.30 3.97
C GLN A 43 -15.83 -0.79 2.52
N LEU A 44 -15.24 0.03 1.65
CA LEU A 44 -15.11 -0.30 0.23
C LEU A 44 -13.86 -1.18 0.00
N TYR A 45 -14.05 -2.30 -0.69
CA TYR A 45 -12.98 -3.18 -1.10
C TYR A 45 -12.99 -3.37 -2.62
N LYS A 46 -11.79 -3.42 -3.21
CA LYS A 46 -11.58 -3.79 -4.61
C LYS A 46 -11.52 -5.31 -4.72
N LYS A 47 -12.33 -5.87 -5.62
CA LYS A 47 -12.28 -7.30 -5.97
C LYS A 47 -10.89 -7.65 -6.49
N ASN A 48 -10.27 -8.63 -5.86
CA ASN A 48 -8.98 -9.14 -6.29
C ASN A 48 -9.21 -10.22 -7.35
N LYS A 49 -8.70 -9.99 -8.56
CA LYS A 49 -8.85 -10.92 -9.69
C LYS A 49 -8.14 -12.26 -9.43
N ASN A 50 -7.07 -12.24 -8.64
CA ASN A 50 -6.20 -13.40 -8.41
C ASN A 50 -6.64 -14.20 -7.18
N ASN A 51 -7.23 -13.55 -6.18
CA ASN A 51 -7.71 -14.21 -4.97
C ASN A 51 -9.03 -13.57 -4.50
N PRO A 52 -10.20 -14.11 -4.93
CA PRO A 52 -11.51 -13.57 -4.59
C PRO A 52 -11.76 -13.48 -3.08
N ASN A 53 -11.16 -14.38 -2.29
CA ASN A 53 -11.32 -14.43 -0.83
C ASN A 53 -10.46 -13.38 -0.11
N ARG A 54 -9.56 -12.70 -0.83
CA ARG A 54 -8.69 -11.65 -0.28
C ARG A 54 -8.89 -10.33 -1.04
N PRO A 55 -10.05 -9.68 -0.88
CA PRO A 55 -10.32 -8.39 -1.49
C PRO A 55 -9.45 -7.31 -0.82
N ILE A 56 -9.10 -6.27 -1.58
CA ILE A 56 -8.14 -5.24 -1.13
C ILE A 56 -8.90 -4.03 -0.62
N ARG A 57 -8.69 -3.62 0.64
CA ARG A 57 -9.33 -2.42 1.21
C ARG A 57 -8.92 -1.18 0.42
N VAL A 58 -9.89 -0.34 0.09
CA VAL A 58 -9.64 0.95 -0.58
C VAL A 58 -9.45 2.02 0.50
N ALA A 59 -8.23 2.54 0.64
CA ALA A 59 -7.96 3.66 1.54
C ALA A 59 -8.59 4.96 1.00
N LYS A 60 -9.22 5.73 1.89
CA LYS A 60 -9.68 7.09 1.60
C LYS A 60 -8.49 8.03 1.50
N GLU A 61 -8.61 9.10 0.72
CA GLU A 61 -7.51 10.05 0.52
C GLU A 61 -6.97 10.65 1.82
N ASN A 62 -7.87 11.01 2.76
CA ASN A 62 -7.50 11.50 4.08
C ASN A 62 -6.89 10.43 5.01
N GLU A 63 -7.22 9.15 4.83
CA GLU A 63 -6.64 8.05 5.62
C GLU A 63 -5.25 7.65 5.12
N ILE A 64 -4.87 8.03 3.90
CA ILE A 64 -3.58 7.62 3.34
C ILE A 64 -2.43 8.18 4.19
N GLU A 65 -2.52 9.45 4.58
CA GLU A 65 -1.49 10.10 5.39
C GLU A 65 -1.37 9.45 6.76
N ASP A 66 -2.49 9.18 7.43
CA ASP A 66 -2.49 8.50 8.72
C ASP A 66 -1.95 7.07 8.61
N ILE A 67 -2.40 6.29 7.61
CA ILE A 67 -1.90 4.92 7.40
C ILE A 67 -0.40 4.95 7.16
N LEU A 68 0.07 5.89 6.33
CA LEU A 68 1.48 6.04 6.02
C LEU A 68 2.27 6.45 7.27
N TYR A 69 1.76 7.41 8.04
CA TYR A 69 2.35 7.86 9.29
C TYR A 69 2.50 6.71 10.29
N HIS A 70 1.44 5.93 10.53
CA HIS A 70 1.52 4.76 11.42
C HIS A 70 2.45 3.67 10.88
N MET A 71 2.56 3.51 9.56
CA MET A 71 3.53 2.59 8.95
C MET A 71 4.98 3.06 9.09
N HIS A 72 5.24 4.36 9.31
CA HIS A 72 6.59 4.89 9.52
C HIS A 72 6.95 5.11 10.99
N SER A 73 5.98 5.37 11.88
CA SER A 73 6.21 5.73 13.28
C SER A 73 6.07 4.57 14.27
N ASP A 74 5.52 3.42 13.87
CA ASP A 74 5.40 2.27 14.75
C ASP A 74 6.77 1.55 14.89
N PRO A 75 7.28 1.36 16.12
CA PRO A 75 8.58 0.72 16.36
C PRO A 75 8.67 -0.74 15.88
N LEU A 76 7.53 -1.39 15.59
CA LEU A 76 7.42 -2.71 14.96
C LEU A 76 7.08 -2.62 13.46
N ALA A 77 6.67 -1.46 12.95
CA ALA A 77 6.54 -1.21 11.52
C ALA A 77 7.94 -0.99 10.92
N GLY A 78 8.63 -2.11 10.71
CA GLY A 78 10.04 -2.13 10.37
C GLY A 78 10.43 -1.15 9.26
N HIS A 79 11.26 -0.17 9.62
CA HIS A 79 12.38 0.29 8.80
C HIS A 79 12.07 0.75 7.35
N PHE A 80 10.87 1.31 7.11
CA PHE A 80 10.50 1.99 5.86
C PHE A 80 11.15 3.40 5.83
N SER A 81 12.45 3.46 5.53
CA SER A 81 13.30 4.66 5.49
C SER A 81 12.63 5.77 4.64
N ILE A 82 12.61 7.08 4.93
CA ILE A 82 13.59 8.06 5.41
C ILE A 82 12.73 9.28 5.86
N ASP A 83 12.92 9.84 7.06
CA ASP A 83 12.89 11.31 7.33
C ASP A 83 12.85 11.77 8.80
N GLU A 84 12.94 10.93 9.82
CA GLU A 84 13.10 11.44 11.20
C GLU A 84 14.59 11.70 11.53
N MET A 85 15.21 12.60 10.77
CA MET A 85 16.44 13.27 11.17
C MET A 85 16.08 14.42 12.12
N GLY A 86 15.62 14.08 13.33
CA GLY A 86 15.07 15.01 14.31
C GLY A 86 15.51 14.73 15.75
N LYS A 87 16.82 14.78 16.01
CA LYS A 87 17.45 14.97 17.33
C LYS A 87 16.87 14.13 18.49
N ASN A 88 17.31 12.88 18.60
CA ASN A 88 17.73 12.24 19.87
C ASN A 88 18.44 10.92 19.53
N ARG A 89 19.77 10.95 19.42
CA ARG A 89 20.56 9.73 19.24
C ARG A 89 20.61 8.98 20.57
N CYS A 90 19.75 7.98 20.74
CA CYS A 90 20.13 6.85 21.59
C CYS A 90 21.08 5.99 20.75
N ASN A 91 22.36 5.99 21.09
CA ASN A 91 23.37 5.16 20.45
C ASN A 91 23.24 3.72 20.97
N GLU A 92 22.19 3.02 20.54
CA GLU A 92 22.11 1.57 20.72
C GLU A 92 22.78 0.89 19.51
N PRO A 93 23.65 -0.11 19.72
CA PRO A 93 24.32 -0.78 18.61
C PRO A 93 23.28 -1.42 17.67
N LEU A 94 23.33 -1.08 16.39
CA LEU A 94 22.50 -1.74 15.38
C LEU A 94 22.88 -3.22 15.34
N HIS A 95 21.98 -4.08 15.78
CA HIS A 95 22.16 -5.52 15.69
C HIS A 95 21.82 -5.97 14.26
N PRO A 96 22.78 -6.58 13.53
CA PRO A 96 22.50 -7.14 12.21
C PRO A 96 21.39 -8.19 12.30
N ILE A 97 20.40 -8.05 11.44
CA ILE A 97 19.32 -9.02 11.34
C ILE A 97 19.89 -10.32 10.77
N LYS A 98 19.85 -11.41 11.55
CA LYS A 98 20.26 -12.74 11.07
C LYS A 98 19.22 -13.24 10.04
N VAL A 99 19.68 -13.54 8.83
CA VAL A 99 18.89 -14.13 7.74
C VAL A 99 19.46 -15.51 7.46
N GLY A 100 18.63 -16.55 7.54
CA GLY A 100 19.07 -17.95 7.45
C GLY A 100 18.97 -18.56 6.05
N GLN A 101 18.03 -18.10 5.24
CA GLN A 101 17.72 -18.69 3.93
C GLN A 101 17.10 -17.67 2.96
N PRO A 102 17.05 -17.95 1.64
CA PRO A 102 16.29 -17.13 0.70
C PRO A 102 14.83 -16.98 1.14
N PHE A 103 14.24 -15.82 0.87
CA PHE A 103 12.86 -15.46 1.29
C PHE A 103 12.59 -15.44 2.81
N ASP A 104 13.60 -15.63 3.66
CA ASP A 104 13.45 -15.56 5.12
C ASP A 104 13.09 -14.13 5.57
N ARG A 105 13.67 -13.13 4.89
CA ARG A 105 13.38 -11.71 5.16
C ARG A 105 13.34 -10.88 3.88
N LEU A 106 12.26 -10.12 3.75
CA LEU A 106 12.08 -9.07 2.76
C LEU A 106 11.99 -7.74 3.51
N GLY A 107 12.80 -6.77 3.11
CA GLY A 107 12.56 -5.38 3.47
C GLY A 107 11.65 -4.78 2.43
N MET A 108 10.63 -4.06 2.85
CA MET A 108 9.78 -3.29 1.95
C MET A 108 10.04 -1.82 2.22
N ASP A 109 9.93 -1.00 1.19
CA ASP A 109 10.06 0.45 1.27
C ASP A 109 9.01 1.13 0.38
N ILE A 110 8.59 2.34 0.72
CA ILE A 110 7.64 3.13 -0.07
C ILE A 110 8.27 4.48 -0.41
N VAL A 111 8.46 4.74 -1.70
CA VAL A 111 8.89 6.06 -2.16
C VAL A 111 7.68 7.00 -2.15
N ARG A 112 7.90 8.15 -1.49
CA ARG A 112 7.01 9.32 -1.31
C ARG A 112 6.18 9.72 -2.53
N PRO A 113 5.16 10.60 -2.36
CA PRO A 113 4.32 11.05 -3.46
C PRO A 113 5.17 11.63 -4.60
N LEU A 114 5.31 10.87 -5.67
CA LEU A 114 5.92 11.25 -6.92
C LEU A 114 4.91 12.00 -7.80
N PRO A 115 5.38 12.79 -8.78
CA PRO A 115 4.51 13.39 -9.79
C PRO A 115 3.55 12.36 -10.36
N LYS A 116 2.26 12.71 -10.32
CA LYS A 116 1.18 11.80 -10.69
C LYS A 116 1.35 11.33 -12.13
N THR A 117 1.55 10.03 -12.30
CA THR A 117 1.62 9.41 -13.63
C THR A 117 0.28 9.53 -14.37
N LYS A 118 0.27 9.30 -15.69
CA LYS A 118 -0.96 9.28 -16.52
C LYS A 118 -2.06 8.33 -15.98
N ASN A 119 -1.64 7.27 -15.28
CA ASN A 119 -2.54 6.28 -14.67
C ASN A 119 -2.93 6.62 -13.21
N GLY A 120 -2.48 7.75 -12.67
CA GLY A 120 -2.80 8.20 -11.33
C GLY A 120 -1.94 7.60 -10.21
N ASN A 121 -0.89 6.85 -10.54
CA ASN A 121 0.04 6.31 -9.54
C ASN A 121 0.99 7.41 -9.06
N MET A 122 1.19 7.47 -7.75
CA MET A 122 2.04 8.47 -7.08
C MET A 122 3.06 7.84 -6.14
N TYR A 123 3.07 6.51 -5.99
CA TYR A 123 3.95 5.83 -5.04
C TYR A 123 4.64 4.66 -5.72
N ILE A 124 5.85 4.35 -5.28
CA ILE A 124 6.58 3.15 -5.69
C ILE A 124 6.77 2.30 -4.44
N VAL A 125 6.33 1.05 -4.51
CA VAL A 125 6.63 0.05 -3.48
C VAL A 125 7.87 -0.72 -3.92
N ILE A 126 8.91 -0.70 -3.09
CA ILE A 126 10.14 -1.44 -3.28
C ILE A 126 10.09 -2.63 -2.32
N ALA A 127 10.46 -3.82 -2.81
CA ALA A 127 10.67 -4.98 -1.97
C ALA A 127 12.07 -5.53 -2.27
N THR A 128 12.91 -5.62 -1.25
CA THR A 128 14.31 -6.05 -1.34
C THR A 128 14.53 -7.27 -0.48
N GLU A 129 15.00 -8.34 -1.10
CA GLU A 129 15.43 -9.54 -0.40
C GLU A 129 16.73 -9.28 0.37
N HIS A 130 16.73 -9.60 1.66
CA HIS A 130 17.90 -9.41 2.54
C HIS A 130 18.81 -10.63 2.57
N TYR A 131 18.55 -11.65 1.75
CA TYR A 131 19.39 -12.84 1.65
C TYR A 131 20.68 -12.54 0.90
N MET A 132 21.79 -12.58 1.63
CA MET A 132 23.12 -12.58 1.03
C MET A 132 23.65 -14.02 1.10
N PRO A 133 23.81 -14.72 -0.05
CA PRO A 133 24.39 -16.05 -0.03
C PRO A 133 25.82 -15.99 0.52
N PRO A 134 26.29 -17.04 1.23
CA PRO A 134 27.66 -17.11 1.70
C PRO A 134 28.61 -16.95 0.50
N ARG A 135 29.59 -16.05 0.62
CA ARG A 135 30.62 -15.86 -0.41
C ARG A 135 31.37 -17.18 -0.58
N ILE A 136 31.20 -17.83 -1.72
CA ILE A 136 32.01 -18.99 -2.09
C ILE A 136 33.46 -18.49 -2.22
N PRO A 137 34.41 -18.98 -1.42
CA PRO A 137 35.80 -18.57 -1.54
C PRO A 137 36.32 -18.97 -2.93
N LYS A 138 36.78 -17.99 -3.71
CA LYS A 138 37.51 -18.23 -4.95
C LYS A 138 38.90 -18.77 -4.61
N ARG A 139 39.03 -20.04 -4.25
CA ARG A 139 40.31 -20.77 -4.19
C ARG A 139 40.08 -22.28 -4.12
N ALA A 140 40.23 -22.93 -5.27
CA ALA A 140 40.89 -24.23 -5.48
C ALA A 140 40.41 -24.83 -6.82
N ILE A 141 40.70 -24.13 -7.93
CA ILE A 141 40.95 -24.80 -9.20
C ILE A 141 42.47 -24.76 -9.35
N ASN A 142 43.11 -25.82 -8.85
CA ASN A 142 44.43 -26.25 -9.30
C ASN A 142 44.22 -27.21 -10.48
#